data_AF-A0A382HXX8-F1
#
_entry.id   AF-A0A382HXX8-F1
#
_cell.length_a   1.000
_cell.length_b   1.000
_cell.length_c   1.000
_cell.angle_alpha   90.00
_cell.angle_beta   90.00
_cell.angle_gamma   90.00
#
_symmetry.space_group_name_H-M   'P 1'
#
loop_
_entity.id
_entity.type
_entity.pdbx_description
1 polymer ?
#
loop_
_entity_poly.entity_id
_entity_poly.type
_entity_poly.pdbx_seq_one_letter_code
_entity_poly.pdbx_strand_id
1 'polypeptide(L)'
;MVALIVALKLAAAHEEPQQDILDNFIYGDDVQAIEDLRYTIETTCDHDVKCAFDNVWSFMDITGDGQLSLAEISRFQRVIIKYWVVEQEQAEVNVEDIAGINLAAILLLPITSSSILHSFDYDNDGVLSPEEVLGDSEFAKLVGVDAHNFTSGIDFEGLGARLRNSLNLLPF
;
A
#
# COMPACT_ATOMS: atom_id res chain seq x y z
N MET A 1 -20.96 4.73 45.02
CA MET A 1 -21.13 5.25 43.64
C MET A 1 -19.86 5.88 43.10
N VAL A 2 -19.21 6.82 43.78
CA VAL A 2 -17.97 7.47 43.30
C VAL A 2 -16.81 6.49 43.08
N ALA A 3 -16.59 5.53 43.98
CA ALA A 3 -15.52 4.53 43.84
C ALA A 3 -15.73 3.56 42.66
N LEU A 4 -16.99 3.27 42.30
CA LEU A 4 -17.32 2.40 41.16
C LEU A 4 -17.10 3.13 39.82
N ILE A 5 -17.40 4.43 39.77
CA ILE A 5 -17.16 5.28 38.60
C ILE A 5 -15.67 5.51 38.37
N VAL A 6 -14.88 5.64 39.45
CA VAL A 6 -13.41 5.74 39.36
C VAL A 6 -12.80 4.41 38.91
N ALA A 7 -13.28 3.27 39.41
CA ALA A 7 -12.83 1.96 38.97
C ALA A 7 -13.17 1.67 37.49
N LEU A 8 -14.35 2.09 37.00
CA LEU A 8 -14.69 1.99 35.57
C LEU A 8 -13.83 2.90 34.69
N LYS A 9 -13.50 4.12 35.14
CA LYS A 9 -12.59 5.02 34.39
C LYS A 9 -11.15 4.52 34.35
N LEU A 10 -10.67 3.88 35.42
CA LEU A 10 -9.33 3.29 35.45
C LEU A 10 -9.24 1.99 34.64
N ALA A 11 -10.33 1.23 34.50
CA ALA A 11 -10.37 0.07 33.61
C ALA A 11 -10.38 0.49 32.13
N ALA A 12 -11.18 1.50 31.76
CA ALA A 12 -11.25 2.01 30.39
C ALA A 12 -9.91 2.63 29.90
N ALA A 13 -9.16 3.27 30.79
CA ALA A 13 -7.85 3.86 30.45
C ALA A 13 -6.72 2.82 30.25
N HIS A 14 -6.95 1.54 30.58
CA HIS A 14 -5.96 0.48 30.38
C HIS A 14 -6.15 -0.29 29.07
N GLU A 15 -7.35 -0.26 28.48
CA GLU A 15 -7.66 -0.91 27.19
C GLU A 15 -7.24 -0.04 25.99
N GLU A 16 -7.29 1.28 26.08
CA GLU A 16 -6.97 2.21 24.98
C GLU A 16 -5.52 2.14 24.44
N PRO A 17 -4.44 2.14 25.25
CA PRO A 17 -3.08 2.20 24.70
C PRO A 17 -2.59 0.89 24.07
N GLN A 18 -3.14 -0.26 24.43
CA GLN A 18 -2.78 -1.55 23.83
C GLN A 18 -3.53 -1.82 22.53
N GLN A 19 -4.79 -1.38 22.45
CA GLN A 19 -5.56 -1.37 21.21
C GLN A 19 -4.85 -0.51 20.15
N ASP A 20 -4.46 0.72 20.51
CA ASP A 20 -3.76 1.65 19.62
C ASP A 20 -2.40 1.09 19.13
N ILE A 21 -1.65 0.38 19.98
CA ILE A 21 -0.41 -0.31 19.54
C ILE A 21 -0.70 -1.44 18.56
N LEU A 22 -1.76 -2.23 18.80
CA LEU A 22 -2.14 -3.32 17.92
C LEU A 22 -2.62 -2.80 16.56
N ASP A 23 -3.41 -1.73 16.56
CA ASP A 23 -3.94 -1.09 15.36
C ASP A 23 -2.80 -0.53 14.51
N ASN A 24 -1.86 0.18 15.14
CA ASN A 24 -0.65 0.68 14.48
C ASN A 24 0.21 -0.46 13.91
N PHE A 25 0.37 -1.55 14.66
CA PHE A 25 1.11 -2.73 14.20
C PHE A 25 0.44 -3.46 13.02
N ILE A 26 -0.89 -3.56 13.02
CA ILE A 26 -1.62 -4.28 11.97
C ILE A 26 -1.73 -3.44 10.70
N TYR A 27 -2.01 -2.13 10.82
CA TYR A 27 -2.21 -1.27 9.65
C TYR A 27 -1.84 0.20 9.82
N GLY A 28 -1.87 0.78 11.03
CA GLY A 28 -1.71 2.22 11.20
C GLY A 28 -0.37 2.76 10.68
N ASP A 29 0.74 2.04 10.94
CA ASP A 29 2.07 2.43 10.42
C ASP A 29 2.10 2.42 8.88
N ASP A 30 1.47 1.40 8.26
CA ASP A 30 1.41 1.26 6.80
C ASP A 30 0.53 2.34 6.16
N VAL A 31 -0.59 2.69 6.79
CA VAL A 31 -1.49 3.78 6.34
C VAL A 31 -0.75 5.12 6.41
N GLN A 32 -0.12 5.41 7.54
CA GLN A 32 0.63 6.65 7.73
C GLN A 32 1.79 6.76 6.72
N ALA A 33 2.47 5.65 6.42
CA ALA A 33 3.56 5.65 5.45
C ALA A 33 3.10 6.00 4.03
N ILE A 34 1.90 5.58 3.62
CA ILE A 34 1.29 5.98 2.33
C ILE A 34 0.87 7.45 2.34
N GLU A 35 0.29 7.91 3.44
CA GLU A 35 -0.07 9.32 3.64
C GLU A 35 1.16 10.25 3.54
N ASP A 36 2.26 9.88 4.18
CA ASP A 36 3.53 10.63 4.13
C ASP A 36 4.14 10.62 2.72
N LEU A 37 4.06 9.48 2.02
CA LEU A 37 4.48 9.35 0.62
C LEU A 37 3.65 10.28 -0.29
N ARG A 38 2.32 10.25 -0.14
CA ARG A 38 1.39 11.13 -0.90
C ARG A 38 1.75 12.59 -0.67
N TYR A 39 1.87 13.00 0.58
CA TYR A 39 2.22 14.38 0.95
C TYR A 39 3.56 14.81 0.35
N THR A 40 4.57 13.92 0.39
CA THR A 40 5.89 14.20 -0.20
C THR A 40 5.79 14.40 -1.71
N ILE A 41 5.07 13.53 -2.42
CA ILE A 41 4.88 13.66 -3.87
C ILE A 41 4.16 14.97 -4.21
N GLU A 42 3.04 15.28 -3.54
CA GLU A 42 2.24 16.48 -3.80
C GLU A 42 3.01 17.78 -3.55
N THR A 43 3.87 17.81 -2.53
CA THR A 43 4.57 19.03 -2.13
C THR A 43 5.92 19.23 -2.80
N THR A 44 6.63 18.16 -3.15
CA THR A 44 8.01 18.24 -3.65
C THR A 44 8.12 18.05 -5.16
N CYS A 45 7.21 17.31 -5.78
CA CYS A 45 7.40 16.91 -7.17
C CYS A 45 6.82 17.90 -8.18
N ASP A 46 5.97 18.86 -7.78
CA ASP A 46 5.39 19.88 -8.67
C ASP A 46 5.06 19.37 -10.08
N HIS A 47 4.31 18.26 -10.16
CA HIS A 47 3.85 17.64 -11.40
C HIS A 47 4.94 16.93 -12.24
N ASP A 48 6.15 16.71 -11.71
CA ASP A 48 7.23 15.95 -12.34
C ASP A 48 7.04 14.43 -12.22
N VAL A 49 6.89 13.78 -13.38
CA VAL A 49 6.70 12.33 -13.53
C VAL A 49 7.79 11.50 -12.89
N LYS A 50 9.01 11.88 -13.19
CA LYS A 50 10.17 11.17 -12.73
C LYS A 50 10.33 11.34 -11.23
N CYS A 51 10.08 12.53 -10.69
CA CYS A 51 10.14 12.77 -9.25
C CYS A 51 9.17 11.87 -8.47
N ALA A 52 7.89 11.79 -8.89
CA ALA A 52 6.96 10.95 -8.12
C ALA A 52 7.30 9.47 -8.26
N PHE A 53 7.70 9.03 -9.46
CA PHE A 53 8.17 7.67 -9.66
C PHE A 53 9.35 7.35 -8.75
N ASP A 54 10.37 8.21 -8.70
CA ASP A 54 11.56 8.00 -7.86
C ASP A 54 11.19 7.91 -6.37
N ASN A 55 10.21 8.71 -5.91
CA ASN A 55 9.71 8.64 -4.53
C ASN A 55 8.96 7.34 -4.24
N VAL A 56 8.09 6.88 -5.14
CA VAL A 56 7.40 5.58 -5.00
C VAL A 56 8.39 4.43 -5.05
N TRP A 57 9.35 4.47 -5.98
CA TRP A 57 10.35 3.43 -6.12
C TRP A 57 11.17 3.29 -4.84
N SER A 58 11.64 4.41 -4.29
CA SER A 58 12.33 4.47 -3.00
C SER A 58 11.48 3.97 -1.83
N PHE A 59 10.16 4.22 -1.86
CA PHE A 59 9.24 3.67 -0.86
C PHE A 59 9.09 2.15 -0.95
N MET A 60 9.13 1.61 -2.18
CA MET A 60 9.04 0.17 -2.43
C MET A 60 10.33 -0.57 -2.10
N ASP A 61 11.48 0.02 -2.44
CA ASP A 61 12.83 -0.53 -2.23
C ASP A 61 13.24 -0.42 -0.76
N ILE A 62 12.93 -1.46 0.02
CA ILE A 62 13.23 -1.52 1.44
C ILE A 62 14.72 -1.74 1.69
N THR A 63 15.39 -2.47 0.80
CA THR A 63 16.81 -2.78 0.96
C THR A 63 17.72 -1.63 0.55
N GLY A 64 17.25 -0.72 -0.30
CA GLY A 64 18.00 0.41 -0.85
C GLY A 64 19.01 -0.01 -1.90
N ASP A 65 18.83 -1.16 -2.55
CA ASP A 65 19.74 -1.66 -3.58
C ASP A 65 19.43 -1.13 -4.98
N GLY A 66 18.36 -0.34 -5.12
CA GLY A 66 17.90 0.28 -6.34
C GLY A 66 16.98 -0.61 -7.17
N GLN A 67 16.72 -1.85 -6.74
CA GLN A 67 15.93 -2.84 -7.45
C GLN A 67 14.79 -3.34 -6.57
N LEU A 68 13.77 -3.97 -7.17
CA LEU A 68 12.62 -4.49 -6.43
C LEU A 68 12.59 -6.01 -6.49
N SER A 69 12.77 -6.62 -5.34
CA SER A 69 12.56 -8.05 -5.17
C SER A 69 11.08 -8.43 -5.19
N LEU A 70 10.80 -9.71 -5.44
CA LEU A 70 9.46 -10.30 -5.29
C LEU A 70 8.81 -9.92 -3.94
N ALA A 71 9.60 -9.91 -2.86
CA ALA A 71 9.14 -9.65 -1.51
C ALA A 71 8.74 -8.18 -1.30
N GLU A 72 9.49 -7.25 -1.89
CA GLU A 72 9.23 -5.80 -1.85
C GLU A 72 7.99 -5.44 -2.66
N ILE A 73 7.85 -6.00 -3.87
CA ILE A 73 6.63 -5.85 -4.68
C ILE A 73 5.41 -6.36 -3.89
N SER A 74 5.54 -7.55 -3.26
CA SER A 74 4.46 -8.12 -2.45
C SER A 74 4.14 -7.26 -1.22
N ARG A 75 5.16 -6.66 -0.60
CA ARG A 75 4.99 -5.75 0.55
C ARG A 75 4.21 -4.53 0.11
N PHE A 76 4.62 -3.89 -0.98
CA PHE A 76 3.93 -2.71 -1.50
C PHE A 76 2.45 -3.00 -1.75
N GLN A 77 2.12 -4.12 -2.40
CA GLN A 77 0.73 -4.54 -2.61
C GLN A 77 -0.05 -4.71 -1.30
N ARG A 78 0.56 -5.29 -0.24
CA ARG A 78 -0.09 -5.40 1.08
C ARG A 78 -0.38 -4.04 1.69
N VAL A 79 0.59 -3.14 1.65
CA VAL A 79 0.47 -1.78 2.21
C VAL A 79 -0.67 -1.02 1.54
N ILE A 80 -0.75 -1.06 0.20
CA ILE A 80 -1.83 -0.41 -0.55
C ILE A 80 -3.19 -1.01 -0.23
N ILE A 81 -3.31 -2.33 -0.09
CA ILE A 81 -4.59 -2.97 0.29
C ILE A 81 -5.03 -2.51 1.68
N LYS A 82 -4.10 -2.47 2.66
CA LYS A 82 -4.42 -1.99 4.01
C LYS A 82 -4.89 -0.53 3.99
N TYR A 83 -4.15 0.33 3.29
CA TYR A 83 -4.53 1.73 3.10
C TYR A 83 -5.94 1.86 2.50
N TRP A 84 -6.22 1.12 1.42
CA TRP A 84 -7.51 1.16 0.75
C TRP A 84 -8.68 0.66 1.63
N VAL A 85 -8.48 -0.42 2.38
CA VAL A 85 -9.50 -0.94 3.31
C VAL A 85 -9.84 0.11 4.37
N VAL A 86 -8.82 0.74 4.96
CA VAL A 86 -8.99 1.76 5.99
C VAL A 86 -9.62 3.04 5.42
N GLU A 87 -9.24 3.46 4.23
CA GLU A 87 -9.75 4.68 3.59
C GLU A 87 -11.20 4.53 3.10
N GLN A 88 -11.59 3.37 2.54
CA GLN A 88 -12.97 3.15 2.08
C GLN A 88 -13.96 2.96 3.24
N GLU A 89 -13.55 2.25 4.30
CA GLU A 89 -14.44 1.88 5.39
C GLU A 89 -14.41 2.93 6.52
N GLN A 90 -14.58 4.23 6.20
CA GLN A 90 -14.56 5.37 7.15
C GLN A 90 -15.51 5.27 8.37
N ALA A 91 -16.17 4.14 8.60
CA ALA A 91 -16.90 3.81 9.81
C ALA A 91 -16.66 2.34 10.21
N GLU A 92 -15.90 2.14 11.30
CA GLU A 92 -15.77 0.89 12.09
C GLU A 92 -15.08 -0.31 11.41
N VAL A 93 -13.85 -0.13 10.90
CA VAL A 93 -13.03 -1.30 10.50
C VAL A 93 -12.60 -2.09 11.73
N ASN A 94 -13.00 -3.37 11.80
CA ASN A 94 -12.52 -4.28 12.84
C ASN A 94 -11.07 -4.69 12.55
N VAL A 95 -10.19 -4.54 13.54
CA VAL A 95 -8.77 -4.93 13.50
C VAL A 95 -8.60 -6.40 13.11
N GLU A 96 -9.51 -7.26 13.57
CA GLU A 96 -9.52 -8.68 13.22
C GLU A 96 -9.75 -8.91 11.72
N ASP A 97 -10.59 -8.10 11.09
CA ASP A 97 -10.86 -8.17 9.65
C ASP A 97 -9.64 -7.74 8.84
N ILE A 98 -8.97 -6.63 9.22
CA ILE A 98 -7.73 -6.20 8.58
C ILE A 98 -6.62 -7.23 8.79
N ALA A 99 -6.52 -7.83 9.99
CA ALA A 99 -5.55 -8.89 10.26
C ALA A 99 -5.80 -10.11 9.36
N GLY A 100 -7.07 -10.50 9.18
CA GLY A 100 -7.48 -11.57 8.26
C GLY A 100 -7.14 -11.26 6.80
N ILE A 101 -7.43 -10.04 6.33
CA ILE A 101 -7.07 -9.56 4.99
C ILE A 101 -5.55 -9.58 4.81
N ASN A 102 -4.80 -9.08 5.78
CA ASN A 102 -3.34 -9.07 5.74
C ASN A 102 -2.76 -10.48 5.65
N LEU A 103 -3.31 -11.44 6.42
CA LEU A 103 -2.90 -12.84 6.33
C LEU A 103 -3.18 -13.43 4.94
N ALA A 104 -4.37 -13.19 4.39
CA ALA A 104 -4.70 -13.62 3.03
C ALA A 104 -3.75 -12.99 1.99
N ALA A 105 -3.46 -11.70 2.14
CA ALA A 105 -2.57 -10.94 1.28
C ALA A 105 -1.12 -11.48 1.31
N ILE A 106 -0.62 -11.88 2.49
CA ILE A 106 0.69 -12.54 2.62
C ILE A 106 0.76 -13.83 1.79
N LEU A 107 -0.32 -14.60 1.74
CA LEU A 107 -0.37 -15.87 1.01
C LEU A 107 -0.55 -15.69 -0.49
N LEU A 108 -1.36 -14.71 -0.91
CA LEU A 108 -1.80 -14.56 -2.30
C LEU A 108 -0.92 -13.60 -3.11
N LEU A 109 -0.45 -12.50 -2.52
CA LEU A 109 0.25 -11.46 -3.27
C LEU A 109 1.63 -11.85 -3.82
N PRO A 110 2.37 -12.82 -3.27
CA PRO A 110 3.55 -13.34 -3.94
C PRO A 110 3.26 -13.88 -5.35
N ILE A 111 2.04 -14.40 -5.60
CA ILE A 111 1.64 -14.91 -6.92
C ILE A 111 1.47 -13.76 -7.91
N THR A 112 0.77 -12.70 -7.52
CA THR A 112 0.58 -11.51 -8.35
C THR A 112 1.89 -10.76 -8.54
N SER A 113 2.71 -10.66 -7.51
CA SER A 113 4.04 -10.06 -7.58
C SER A 113 4.97 -10.86 -8.49
N SER A 114 4.88 -12.19 -8.48
CA SER A 114 5.64 -13.04 -9.40
C SER A 114 5.19 -12.85 -10.84
N SER A 115 3.90 -12.64 -11.06
CA SER A 115 3.37 -12.32 -12.40
C SER A 115 3.91 -10.97 -12.90
N ILE A 116 3.97 -9.95 -12.04
CA ILE A 116 4.56 -8.65 -12.37
C ILE A 116 6.05 -8.83 -12.68
N LEU A 117 6.81 -9.43 -11.76
CA LEU A 117 8.24 -9.68 -11.90
C LEU A 117 8.53 -10.37 -13.24
N HIS A 118 7.92 -11.52 -13.52
CA HIS A 118 8.14 -12.25 -14.77
C HIS A 118 7.59 -11.56 -16.04
N SER A 119 6.78 -10.51 -15.91
CA SER A 119 6.32 -9.72 -17.05
C SER A 119 7.30 -8.61 -17.43
N PHE A 120 8.11 -8.13 -16.48
CA PHE A 120 8.98 -6.97 -16.67
C PHE A 120 10.48 -7.27 -16.47
N ASP A 121 10.84 -8.38 -15.81
CA ASP A 121 12.22 -8.89 -15.67
C ASP A 121 12.72 -9.40 -17.04
N TYR A 122 13.18 -8.46 -17.86
CA TYR A 122 13.54 -8.69 -19.25
C TYR A 122 14.91 -9.32 -19.40
N ASP A 123 15.80 -9.12 -18.41
CA ASP A 123 17.12 -9.74 -18.37
C ASP A 123 17.19 -11.02 -17.51
N ASN A 124 16.08 -11.36 -16.83
CA ASN A 124 15.88 -12.58 -16.05
C ASN A 124 16.87 -12.69 -14.88
N ASP A 125 17.14 -11.58 -14.19
CA ASP A 125 18.00 -11.53 -13.01
C ASP A 125 17.23 -11.78 -11.69
N GLY A 126 15.90 -11.83 -11.75
CA GLY A 126 15.01 -12.14 -10.64
C GLY A 126 14.63 -10.94 -9.77
N VAL A 127 14.95 -9.72 -10.19
CA VAL A 127 14.48 -8.46 -9.58
C VAL A 127 13.89 -7.55 -10.68
N LEU A 128 13.30 -6.42 -10.28
CA LEU A 128 12.91 -5.37 -11.23
C LEU A 128 13.81 -4.16 -11.07
N SER A 129 14.36 -3.69 -12.17
CA SER A 129 15.04 -2.41 -12.26
C SER A 129 14.08 -1.27 -12.67
N PRO A 130 14.39 0.00 -12.33
CA PRO A 130 13.61 1.15 -12.78
C PRO A 130 13.46 1.22 -14.31
N GLU A 131 14.50 0.84 -15.05
CA GLU A 131 14.57 0.92 -16.50
C GLU A 131 13.63 -0.07 -17.18
N GLU A 132 13.45 -1.26 -16.61
CA GLU A 132 12.51 -2.27 -17.10
C GLU A 132 11.06 -1.84 -16.95
N VAL A 133 10.80 -1.08 -15.88
CA VAL A 133 9.46 -0.59 -15.54
C VAL A 133 9.11 0.70 -16.31
N LEU A 134 10.03 1.66 -16.38
CA LEU A 134 9.85 2.92 -17.11
C LEU A 134 9.99 2.78 -18.63
N GLY A 135 10.71 1.76 -19.08
CA GLY A 135 10.80 1.40 -20.50
C GLY A 135 9.46 0.97 -21.09
N ASP A 136 8.49 0.58 -20.24
CA ASP A 136 7.19 0.08 -20.66
C ASP A 136 6.02 1.03 -20.30
N SER A 137 5.40 1.57 -21.35
CA SER A 137 4.22 2.43 -21.23
C SER A 137 2.98 1.73 -20.63
N GLU A 138 2.94 0.39 -20.61
CA GLU A 138 1.83 -0.37 -20.02
C GLU A 138 1.87 -0.36 -18.49
N PHE A 139 3.05 -0.42 -17.88
CA PHE A 139 3.17 -0.32 -16.42
C PHE A 139 2.76 1.07 -15.93
N ALA A 140 3.22 2.12 -16.63
CA ALA A 140 2.81 3.50 -16.34
C ALA A 140 1.27 3.66 -16.36
N LYS A 141 0.58 3.05 -17.33
CA LYS A 141 -0.91 3.04 -17.35
C LYS A 141 -1.51 2.23 -16.19
N LEU A 142 -0.88 1.12 -15.80
CA LEU A 142 -1.34 0.24 -14.72
C LEU A 142 -1.25 0.92 -13.35
N VAL A 143 -0.17 1.65 -13.07
CA VAL A 143 0.00 2.44 -11.84
C VAL A 143 -0.70 3.80 -11.87
N GLY A 144 -1.51 4.08 -12.90
CA GLY A 144 -2.28 5.33 -13.00
C GLY A 144 -1.47 6.56 -13.42
N VAL A 145 -0.24 6.36 -13.90
CA VAL A 145 0.69 7.38 -14.40
C VAL A 145 0.35 7.67 -15.87
N ASP A 146 -0.76 8.38 -16.11
CA ASP A 146 -1.05 9.01 -17.41
C ASP A 146 -0.50 10.44 -17.42
N ALA A 147 0.24 10.82 -18.47
CA ALA A 147 0.79 12.17 -18.66
C ALA A 147 -0.26 13.29 -18.55
N HIS A 148 -1.55 13.00 -18.77
CA HIS A 148 -2.63 13.98 -18.65
C HIS A 148 -3.25 14.08 -17.23
N ASN A 149 -3.07 13.06 -16.38
CA ASN A 149 -3.53 13.03 -14.98
C ASN A 149 -2.38 13.11 -13.97
N PHE A 150 -1.14 13.08 -14.45
CA PHE A 150 0.05 13.17 -13.61
C PHE A 150 0.08 14.42 -12.74
N THR A 151 -0.59 15.47 -13.21
CA THR A 151 -0.78 16.72 -12.51
C THR A 151 -1.59 16.62 -11.21
N SER A 152 -2.20 15.47 -10.94
CA SER A 152 -3.13 15.27 -9.82
C SER A 152 -2.64 14.22 -8.81
N GLY A 153 -1.41 13.72 -8.94
CA GLY A 153 -0.85 12.68 -8.06
C GLY A 153 -1.22 11.25 -8.50
N ILE A 154 -0.81 10.27 -7.70
CA ILE A 154 -1.16 8.86 -7.91
C ILE A 154 -2.58 8.63 -7.40
N ASP A 155 -3.49 8.27 -8.31
CA ASP A 155 -4.89 7.95 -8.01
C ASP A 155 -4.99 6.55 -7.36
N PHE A 156 -4.63 6.46 -6.08
CA PHE A 156 -4.70 5.21 -5.31
C PHE A 156 -6.13 4.69 -5.15
N GLU A 157 -7.12 5.57 -5.06
CA GLU A 157 -8.53 5.21 -4.98
C GLU A 157 -9.02 4.57 -6.30
N GLY A 158 -8.69 5.18 -7.43
CA GLY A 158 -8.95 4.64 -8.76
C GLY A 158 -8.16 3.37 -9.06
N LEU A 159 -6.93 3.24 -8.57
CA LEU A 159 -6.15 2.01 -8.64
C LEU A 159 -6.87 0.86 -7.91
N GLY A 160 -7.34 1.09 -6.68
CA GLY A 160 -8.11 0.11 -5.91
C GLY A 160 -9.40 -0.32 -6.63
N ALA A 161 -10.14 0.63 -7.19
CA ALA A 161 -11.35 0.34 -7.96
C ALA A 161 -11.09 -0.50 -9.21
N ARG A 162 -10.01 -0.20 -9.96
CA ARG A 162 -9.58 -0.99 -11.13
C ARG A 162 -9.14 -2.38 -10.73
N LEU A 163 -8.38 -2.52 -9.64
CA LEU A 163 -7.93 -3.81 -9.12
C LEU A 163 -9.12 -4.71 -8.78
N ARG A 164 -10.12 -4.18 -8.08
CA ARG A 164 -11.35 -4.91 -7.75
C ARG A 164 -12.11 -5.38 -8.99
N ASN A 165 -12.24 -4.51 -9.98
CA ASN A 165 -12.92 -4.87 -11.23
C ASN A 165 -12.17 -6.00 -11.97
N SER A 166 -10.84 -5.96 -11.99
CA SER A 166 -10.01 -7.02 -12.55
C SER A 166 -10.14 -8.33 -11.76
N LEU A 167 -10.20 -8.27 -10.43
CA LEU A 167 -10.42 -9.44 -9.57
C LEU A 167 -11.81 -10.04 -9.79
N ASN A 168 -12.85 -9.23 -9.98
CA ASN A 168 -14.21 -9.70 -10.30
C ASN A 168 -14.34 -10.37 -11.67
N LEU A 169 -13.36 -10.18 -12.57
CA LEU A 169 -13.30 -10.85 -13.88
C LEU A 169 -12.59 -12.21 -13.81
N LEU A 170 -11.92 -12.53 -12.71
CA LEU A 170 -11.30 -13.83 -12.53
C LEU A 170 -12.38 -14.87 -12.18
N PRO A 171 -12.43 -16.01 -12.89
CA PRO A 171 -13.34 -17.08 -12.55
C PRO A 171 -12.77 -17.79 -11.31
N PHE A 172 -13.31 -17.46 -10.14
CA PHE A 172 -13.15 -18.30 -8.95
C PHE A 172 -14.15 -19.44 -8.98
#